data_AF-A0A8W8JSC4-F1
#
_entry.id   AF-A0A8W8JSC4-F1
#
_cell.length_a   1.000
_cell.length_b   1.000
_cell.length_c   1.000
_cell.angle_alpha   90.00
_cell.angle_beta   90.00
_cell.angle_gamma   90.00
#
_symmetry.space_group_name_H-M   'P 1'
#
loop_
_entity.id
_entity.type
_entity.pdbx_description
1 polymer ?
#
loop_
_entity_poly.entity_id
_entity_poly.type
_entity_poly.pdbx_seq_one_letter_code
_entity_poly.pdbx_strand_id
1 'polypeptide(L)'
;SFVCRYFPIIFNKSGGNENVRKYGDWFSYNGSPRARIFKRDNTKVTDLKSMMSLMRYNDFTHDPLSRCNCTPPYSGENSISARCDLNPANGTYPFGALGHRSHGGTDMKVTTLYSISLIQV
;
A
#
# COMPACT_ATOMS: atom_id res chain seq x y z
N SER A 1 1.26 -3.85 -8.14
CA SER A 1 1.69 -2.47 -8.48
C SER A 1 1.23 -1.54 -7.36
N PHE A 2 2.09 -0.66 -6.84
CA PHE A 2 1.85 0.06 -5.57
C PHE A 2 2.10 1.57 -5.67
N VAL A 3 1.73 2.19 -6.79
CA VAL A 3 1.90 3.64 -7.10
C VAL A 3 3.36 4.07 -7.35
N CYS A 4 4.36 3.35 -6.83
CA CYS A 4 5.75 3.57 -7.19
C CYS A 4 6.07 3.06 -8.61
N ARG A 5 6.80 3.87 -9.39
CA ARG A 5 7.13 3.58 -10.80
C ARG A 5 8.22 2.53 -10.89
N TYR A 6 7.99 1.50 -11.70
CA TYR A 6 8.95 0.41 -11.92
C TYR A 6 10.14 0.83 -12.78
N PHE A 7 9.87 1.52 -13.89
CA PHE A 7 10.92 1.91 -14.82
C PHE A 7 11.81 3.01 -14.22
N PRO A 8 13.13 2.78 -14.07
CA PRO A 8 14.03 3.74 -13.41
C PRO A 8 14.04 5.12 -14.05
N ILE A 9 13.94 5.19 -15.38
CA ILE A 9 13.90 6.46 -16.13
C ILE A 9 12.68 7.29 -15.72
N ILE A 10 11.50 6.66 -15.65
CA ILE A 10 10.25 7.34 -15.26
C ILE A 10 10.31 7.70 -13.78
N PHE A 11 10.79 6.80 -12.93
CA PHE A 11 10.96 7.05 -11.51
C PHE A 11 11.82 8.30 -11.25
N ASN A 12 12.99 8.40 -11.90
CA ASN A 12 13.88 9.55 -11.80
C ASN A 12 13.22 10.83 -12.34
N LYS A 13 12.68 10.81 -13.55
CA LYS A 13 12.06 12.01 -14.16
C LYS A 13 10.83 12.52 -13.40
N SER A 14 10.13 11.65 -12.68
CA SER A 14 8.94 11.99 -11.88
C SER A 14 9.24 12.52 -10.47
N GLY A 15 10.52 12.72 -10.11
CA GLY A 15 10.92 13.21 -8.80
C GLY A 15 11.06 12.13 -7.72
N GLY A 16 11.16 10.86 -8.11
CA GLY A 16 11.23 9.74 -7.17
C GLY A 16 12.47 9.79 -6.27
N ASN A 17 13.62 10.13 -6.84
CA ASN A 17 14.90 10.20 -6.12
C ASN A 17 14.93 11.33 -5.07
N GLU A 18 14.31 12.47 -5.38
CA GLU A 18 14.17 13.60 -4.46
C GLU A 18 13.27 13.23 -3.27
N ASN A 19 12.15 12.54 -3.55
CA ASN A 19 11.24 12.10 -2.51
C ASN A 19 11.85 11.03 -1.61
N VAL A 20 12.63 10.08 -2.17
CA VAL A 20 13.38 9.10 -1.37
C VAL A 20 14.41 9.79 -0.48
N ARG A 21 15.13 10.81 -0.99
CA ARG A 21 16.06 11.59 -0.17
C ARG A 21 15.38 12.35 0.97
N LYS A 22 14.17 12.87 0.74
CA LYS A 22 13.44 13.69 1.72
C LYS A 22 12.64 12.88 2.74
N TYR A 23 11.99 11.80 2.32
CA TYR A 23 11.02 11.05 3.12
C TYR A 23 11.38 9.56 3.30
N GLY A 24 12.51 9.13 2.74
CA GLY A 24 13.03 7.77 2.87
C GLY A 24 12.27 6.73 2.04
N ASP A 25 12.31 5.50 2.54
CA ASP A 25 11.89 4.29 1.82
C ASP A 25 10.42 4.27 1.41
N TRP A 26 9.56 5.11 2.00
CA TRP A 26 8.15 5.17 1.65
C TRP A 26 7.93 5.46 0.15
N PHE A 27 8.81 6.25 -0.46
CA PHE A 27 8.77 6.58 -1.90
C PHE A 27 9.65 5.66 -2.76
N SER A 28 10.36 4.73 -2.16
CA SER A 28 11.20 3.79 -2.90
C SER A 28 10.37 2.64 -3.47
N TYR A 29 10.77 2.13 -4.64
CA TYR A 29 10.03 1.07 -5.32
C TYR A 29 9.96 -0.23 -4.49
N ASN A 30 11.09 -0.63 -3.89
CA ASN A 30 11.20 -1.87 -3.12
C ASN A 30 11.01 -1.69 -1.60
N GLY A 31 11.20 -0.49 -1.07
CA GLY A 31 11.15 -0.22 0.37
C GLY A 31 9.81 0.32 0.87
N SER A 32 8.89 0.71 -0.02
CA SER A 32 7.57 1.18 0.40
C SER A 32 6.83 0.10 1.22
N PRO A 33 5.99 0.48 2.21
CA PRO A 33 5.25 -0.47 3.04
C PRO A 33 4.49 -1.52 2.23
N ARG A 34 3.78 -1.10 1.18
CA ARG A 34 3.05 -2.00 0.28
C ARG A 34 3.98 -2.96 -0.44
N ALA A 35 5.09 -2.49 -1.00
CA ALA A 35 6.04 -3.36 -1.68
C ALA A 35 6.60 -4.43 -0.71
N ARG A 36 6.88 -4.05 0.53
CA ARG A 36 7.38 -4.97 1.57
C ARG A 36 6.30 -5.96 2.02
N ILE A 37 5.06 -5.53 2.22
CA ILE A 37 3.93 -6.41 2.58
C ILE A 37 3.69 -7.42 1.44
N PHE A 38 3.64 -6.95 0.18
CA PHE A 38 3.50 -7.87 -0.95
C PHE A 38 4.69 -8.83 -1.06
N LYS A 39 5.92 -8.35 -0.90
CA LYS A 39 7.11 -9.23 -0.90
C LYS A 39 7.03 -10.31 0.18
N ARG A 40 6.49 -9.99 1.36
CA ARG A 40 6.28 -10.92 2.48
C ARG A 40 5.15 -11.92 2.22
N ASP A 41 4.01 -11.45 1.72
CA ASP A 41 2.74 -12.19 1.78
C ASP A 41 2.23 -12.70 0.43
N ASN A 42 2.84 -12.33 -0.71
CA ASN A 42 2.37 -12.78 -2.02
C ASN A 42 2.28 -14.31 -2.15
N THR A 43 3.21 -15.04 -1.52
CA THR A 43 3.26 -16.51 -1.56
C THR A 43 2.14 -17.18 -0.76
N LYS A 44 1.44 -16.42 0.10
CA LYS A 44 0.28 -16.91 0.87
C LYS A 44 -1.01 -16.94 0.03
N VAL A 45 -0.99 -16.37 -1.18
CA VAL A 45 -2.12 -16.38 -2.09
C VAL A 45 -2.12 -17.68 -2.89
N THR A 46 -3.02 -18.59 -2.51
CA THR A 46 -3.17 -19.91 -3.14
C THR A 46 -4.50 -20.09 -3.86
N ASP A 47 -5.46 -19.18 -3.62
CA ASP A 47 -6.82 -19.23 -4.14
C ASP A 47 -7.47 -17.84 -4.17
N LEU A 48 -8.72 -17.76 -4.64
CA LEU A 48 -9.48 -16.52 -4.70
C LEU A 48 -9.69 -15.88 -3.32
N LYS A 49 -9.93 -16.68 -2.28
CA LYS A 49 -10.22 -16.19 -0.93
C LYS A 49 -8.99 -15.55 -0.30
N SER A 50 -7.84 -16.19 -0.41
CA SER A 50 -6.53 -15.68 0.03
C SER A 50 -6.11 -14.46 -0.78
N MET A 51 -6.40 -14.40 -2.08
CA MET A 51 -6.21 -13.19 -2.88
C MET A 51 -7.06 -12.02 -2.35
N MET A 52 -8.36 -12.25 -2.13
CA MET A 52 -9.25 -11.24 -1.55
C MET A 52 -8.78 -10.77 -0.16
N SER A 53 -8.31 -11.71 0.67
CA SER A 53 -7.76 -11.42 2.00
C SER A 53 -6.52 -10.52 1.92
N LEU A 54 -5.55 -10.84 1.06
CA LEU A 54 -4.37 -9.99 0.86
C LEU A 54 -4.74 -8.61 0.32
N MET A 55 -5.65 -8.54 -0.67
CA MET A 55 -6.05 -7.26 -1.26
C MET A 55 -6.84 -6.36 -0.30
N ARG A 56 -7.49 -6.92 0.73
CA ARG A 56 -8.16 -6.16 1.81
C ARG A 56 -7.31 -5.97 3.06
N TYR A 57 -6.05 -6.44 3.03
CA TYR A 57 -5.21 -6.46 4.22
C TYR A 57 -4.93 -5.04 4.75
N ASN A 58 -5.32 -4.82 6.01
CA ASN A 58 -4.95 -3.67 6.80
C ASN A 58 -4.97 -4.01 8.29
N ASP A 59 -3.79 -4.22 8.86
CA ASP A 59 -3.58 -4.46 10.29
C ASP A 59 -2.58 -3.44 10.86
N PHE A 60 -2.78 -2.17 10.50
CA PHE A 60 -1.76 -1.12 10.64
C PHE A 60 -1.30 -0.83 12.08
N THR A 61 -2.10 -1.18 13.09
CA THR A 61 -1.73 -1.01 14.50
C THR A 61 -0.77 -2.08 15.00
N HIS A 62 -0.71 -3.24 14.33
CA HIS A 62 0.11 -4.38 14.75
C HIS A 62 1.21 -4.74 13.75
N ASP A 63 1.01 -4.49 12.44
CA ASP A 63 2.01 -4.82 11.42
C ASP A 63 3.24 -3.89 11.55
N PRO A 64 4.45 -4.42 11.79
CA PRO A 64 5.66 -3.61 11.84
C PRO A 64 5.97 -2.89 10.53
N LEU A 65 5.47 -3.37 9.39
CA LEU A 65 5.62 -2.72 8.08
C LEU A 65 4.72 -1.49 7.92
N SER A 66 3.70 -1.32 8.78
CA SER A 66 2.82 -0.17 8.78
C SER A 66 3.33 1.02 9.59
N ARG A 67 4.47 0.85 10.28
CA ARG A 67 5.07 1.88 11.12
C ARG A 67 5.61 3.06 10.32
N CYS A 68 5.53 4.25 10.90
CA CYS A 68 6.20 5.46 10.39
C CYS A 68 6.83 6.26 11.53
N ASN A 69 7.71 7.20 11.17
CA ASN A 69 8.18 8.23 12.10
C ASN A 69 7.09 9.30 12.25
N CYS A 70 6.03 8.92 12.95
CA CYS A 70 4.76 9.64 13.11
C CYS A 70 4.23 9.39 14.53
N THR A 71 3.22 10.13 14.95
CA THR A 71 2.56 9.92 16.26
C THR A 71 1.05 9.85 16.03
N PRO A 72 0.39 8.70 16.29
CA PRO A 72 0.94 7.42 16.75
C PRO A 72 1.94 6.79 15.74
N PRO A 73 2.79 5.82 16.14
CA PRO A 73 3.92 5.33 15.32
C PRO A 73 3.50 4.38 14.18
N TYR A 74 2.31 4.59 13.63
CA TYR A 74 1.72 3.83 12.53
C TYR A 74 0.79 4.73 11.72
N SER A 75 0.49 4.32 10.50
CA SER A 75 -0.55 4.96 9.70
C SER A 75 -1.37 3.91 8.97
N GLY A 76 -2.69 4.09 8.98
CA GLY A 76 -3.65 3.31 8.21
C GLY A 76 -3.45 3.43 6.69
N GLU A 77 -2.60 4.35 6.21
CA GLU A 77 -2.16 4.42 4.81
C GLU A 77 -1.12 3.34 4.46
N ASN A 78 -0.35 2.85 5.44
CA ASN A 78 0.76 1.91 5.23
C ASN A 78 0.28 0.44 5.21
N SER A 79 -0.71 0.14 4.38
CA SER A 79 -1.29 -1.19 4.21
C SER A 79 -1.65 -1.45 2.74
N ILE A 80 -2.15 -2.65 2.41
CA ILE A 80 -2.61 -2.93 1.04
C ILE A 80 -3.92 -2.18 0.77
N SER A 81 -4.87 -2.25 1.70
CA SER A 81 -6.14 -1.53 1.64
C SER A 81 -6.18 -0.41 2.67
N ALA A 82 -5.68 0.76 2.29
CA ALA A 82 -5.55 1.92 3.17
C ALA A 82 -6.86 2.31 3.87
N ARG A 83 -6.75 2.85 5.10
CA ARG A 83 -7.84 3.37 5.94
C ARG A 83 -7.39 4.65 6.65
N CYS A 84 -7.21 5.73 5.89
CA CYS A 84 -6.75 7.01 6.46
C CYS A 84 -7.76 7.63 7.42
N ASP A 85 -9.03 7.25 7.33
CA ASP A 85 -10.09 7.68 8.24
C ASP A 85 -9.86 7.20 9.69
N LEU A 86 -9.11 6.11 9.86
CA LEU A 86 -8.76 5.57 11.18
C LEU A 86 -7.51 6.20 11.80
N ASN A 87 -6.80 7.05 11.05
CA ASN A 87 -5.68 7.81 11.60
C ASN A 87 -6.20 8.90 12.54
N PRO A 88 -5.63 9.12 13.73
CA PRO A 88 -6.03 10.23 14.58
C PRO A 88 -5.86 11.59 13.89
N ALA A 89 -6.90 12.43 13.91
CA ALA A 89 -6.87 13.75 13.31
C ALA A 89 -5.85 14.69 13.99
N ASN A 90 -5.59 14.48 15.28
CA ASN A 90 -4.57 15.19 16.06
C ASN A 90 -3.17 14.54 15.98
N GLY A 91 -2.98 13.53 15.13
CA GLY A 91 -1.70 12.87 14.95
C GLY A 91 -0.67 13.75 14.23
N THR A 92 0.61 13.47 14.45
CA THR A 92 1.72 14.13 13.77
C THR A 92 2.25 13.22 12.67
N TYR A 93 2.26 13.72 11.43
CA TYR A 93 2.64 12.95 10.25
C TYR A 93 3.70 13.71 9.43
N PRO A 94 4.71 13.02 8.86
CA PRO A 94 5.79 13.70 8.14
C PRO A 94 5.36 14.29 6.79
N PHE A 95 4.24 13.82 6.22
CA PHE A 95 3.63 14.34 5.00
C PHE A 95 2.15 13.97 4.94
N GLY A 96 1.36 14.75 4.19
CA GLY A 96 -0.11 14.69 4.24
C GLY A 96 -0.76 13.35 3.88
N ALA A 97 -0.10 12.50 3.08
CA ALA A 97 -0.64 11.20 2.71
C ALA A 97 -0.83 10.25 3.92
N LEU A 98 0.03 10.35 4.94
CA LEU A 98 -0.03 9.50 6.12
C LEU A 98 -1.08 9.96 7.16
N GLY A 99 -1.66 11.14 6.98
CA GLY A 99 -2.56 11.74 7.97
C GLY A 99 -4.01 11.26 7.91
N HIS A 100 -4.86 11.88 8.73
CA HIS A 100 -6.30 11.64 8.72
C HIS A 100 -6.95 12.22 7.46
N ARG A 101 -7.59 11.35 6.67
CA ARG A 101 -8.23 11.73 5.39
C ARG A 101 -9.43 10.83 5.13
N SER A 102 -10.46 11.36 4.47
CA SER A 102 -11.51 10.56 3.84
C SER A 102 -10.97 9.90 2.57
N HIS A 103 -10.05 8.95 2.74
CA HIS A 103 -9.31 8.29 1.67
C HIS A 103 -8.89 6.88 2.10
N GLY A 104 -8.95 5.92 1.19
CA GLY A 104 -8.58 4.54 1.47
C GLY A 104 -8.88 3.59 0.33
N GLY A 105 -8.70 2.29 0.57
CA GLY A 105 -9.15 1.25 -0.33
C GLY A 105 -10.66 1.06 -0.23
N THR A 106 -11.38 1.34 -1.32
CA THR A 106 -12.85 1.24 -1.37
C THR A 106 -13.33 -0.10 -1.90
N ASP A 107 -12.63 -0.64 -2.91
CA ASP A 107 -13.00 -1.90 -3.55
C ASP A 107 -11.78 -2.80 -3.80
N MET A 108 -12.06 -4.05 -4.16
CA MET A 108 -11.11 -4.90 -4.88
C MET A 108 -11.87 -5.69 -5.94
N LYS A 109 -11.24 -5.91 -7.08
CA LYS A 109 -11.75 -6.79 -8.14
C LYS A 109 -10.69 -7.86 -8.41
N VAL A 110 -11.14 -9.09 -8.59
CA VAL A 110 -10.29 -10.24 -8.92
C VAL A 110 -11.00 -11.05 -10.00
N THR A 111 -10.21 -11.60 -10.92
CA THR A 111 -10.68 -12.48 -11.98
C THR A 111 -9.74 -13.67 -12.10
N THR A 112 -10.23 -14.77 -12.64
CA THR A 112 -9.47 -15.97 -12.99
C THR A 112 -9.63 -16.26 -14.47
N LEU A 113 -8.78 -17.13 -15.01
CA LEU A 113 -8.95 -17.62 -16.38
C LEU A 113 -10.35 -18.23 -16.59
N TYR A 114 -10.86 -18.96 -15.59
CA TYR A 114 -12.19 -19.54 -15.63
C TYR A 114 -13.30 -18.47 -15.68
N SER A 115 -13.25 -17.45 -14.83
CA SER A 115 -14.27 -16.39 -14.86
C SER A 115 -14.24 -15.58 -16.15
N ILE A 116 -13.06 -15.41 -16.77
CA ILE A 116 -12.94 -14.77 -18.08
C ILE A 116 -13.60 -15.64 -19.16
N SER A 117 -13.36 -16.95 -19.18
CA SER A 117 -13.93 -17.85 -20.19
C SER A 117 -15.45 -17.92 -20.16
N LEU A 118 -16.08 -17.61 -19.02
CA LEU A 118 -17.54 -17.55 -18.90
C LEU A 118 -18.16 -16.27 -19.46
N ILE A 119 -17.35 -15.24 -19.75
CA ILE A 119 -17.78 -13.92 -20.21
C ILE A 119 -17.52 -13.74 -21.71
N GLN A 120 -16.66 -14.57 -22.31
CA GLN A 120 -16.45 -14.56 -23.76
C GLN A 120 -17.64 -15.21 -24.45
N VAL A 121 -18.51 -14.37 -25.01
CA VAL A 121 -19.57 -14.72 -25.98
C VAL A 121 -18.95 -14.93 -27.35
#